data_AF-A0A1A9MWS5-F1
#
_entry.id   AF-A0A1A9MWS5-F1
#
_cell.length_a   1.000
_cell.length_b   1.000
_cell.length_c   1.000
_cell.angle_alpha   90.00
_cell.angle_beta   90.00
_cell.angle_gamma   90.00
#
_symmetry.space_group_name_H-M   'P 1'
#
loop_
_entity.id
_entity.type
_entity.pdbx_description
1 polymer ?
#
loop_
_entity_poly.entity_id
_entity_poly.type
_entity_poly.pdbx_seq_one_letter_code
_entity_poly.pdbx_strand_id
1 'polypeptide(L)'
;MIGGVRIGVSAMTVATSELSAGNDDLAGRTEAQASSTTEITERTGELRQSVFDATSDTLEAERYAESANGAAKQGTEAVEAVVECMTDIVQGARAMSDVMSTIESIAAQINLLALNAAVEAARAGEQGRGFAVVANEVRSLANRVKEATSKIKGLIDGSLARTHAGSRTVDQAARSIAKLGEAISAVDAIVRKISSRSQLQCNALDDIHRALGGIDEMTQQNAALVEQSSAATASIASQARQLELTLAVFR
;
A
#
# COMPACT_ATOMS: atom_id res chain seq x y z
N MET A 1 -21.60 86.93 5.56
CA MET A 1 -20.44 86.27 4.92
C MET A 1 -19.49 85.64 5.94
N ILE A 2 -18.89 86.40 6.88
CA ILE A 2 -17.94 85.88 7.90
C ILE A 2 -18.52 84.72 8.75
N GLY A 3 -19.79 84.81 9.18
CA GLY A 3 -20.44 83.73 9.92
C GLY A 3 -20.55 82.39 9.16
N GLY A 4 -20.72 82.45 7.83
CA GLY A 4 -20.76 81.25 6.97
C GLY A 4 -19.39 80.59 6.82
N VAL A 5 -18.32 81.40 6.70
CA VAL A 5 -16.93 80.91 6.66
C VAL A 5 -16.56 80.23 7.99
N ARG A 6 -16.96 80.79 9.13
CA ARG A 6 -16.72 80.18 10.45
C ARG A 6 -17.42 78.82 10.61
N ILE A 7 -18.65 78.69 10.13
CA ILE A 7 -19.37 77.40 10.11
C ILE A 7 -18.64 76.40 9.20
N GLY A 8 -18.17 76.83 8.03
CA GLY A 8 -17.40 76.00 7.11
C GLY A 8 -16.08 75.50 7.71
N VAL A 9 -15.33 76.36 8.40
CA VAL A 9 -14.08 75.97 9.09
C VAL A 9 -14.35 74.99 10.22
N SER A 10 -15.41 75.21 11.03
CA SER A 10 -15.78 74.27 12.09
C SER A 10 -16.19 72.90 11.53
N ALA A 11 -16.94 72.86 10.42
CA ALA A 11 -17.27 71.62 9.73
C ALA A 11 -16.02 70.93 9.16
N MET A 12 -15.06 71.69 8.63
CA MET A 12 -13.79 71.16 8.15
C MET A 12 -12.99 70.52 9.29
N THR A 13 -12.87 71.16 10.46
CA THR A 13 -12.20 70.58 11.63
C THR A 13 -12.81 69.25 12.06
N VAL A 14 -14.15 69.15 12.09
CA VAL A 14 -14.85 67.89 12.40
C VAL A 14 -14.54 66.82 11.36
N ALA A 15 -14.72 67.13 10.07
CA ALA A 15 -14.46 66.19 8.98
C ALA A 15 -13.00 65.70 8.96
N THR A 16 -12.05 66.58 9.28
CA THR A 16 -10.63 66.23 9.32
C THR A 16 -10.31 65.33 10.51
N SER A 17 -10.98 65.52 11.66
CA SER A 17 -10.87 64.63 12.81
C SER A 17 -11.44 63.24 12.50
N GLU A 18 -12.56 63.17 11.79
CA GLU A 18 -13.16 61.90 11.33
C GLU A 18 -12.24 61.18 10.33
N LEU A 19 -11.64 61.90 9.38
CA LEU A 19 -10.67 61.35 8.44
C LEU A 19 -9.42 60.79 9.15
N SER A 20 -8.91 61.50 10.16
CA SER A 20 -7.76 61.02 10.95
C SER A 20 -8.08 59.72 11.66
N ALA A 21 -9.25 59.65 12.33
CA ALA A 21 -9.69 58.42 12.99
C ALA A 21 -9.91 57.27 11.98
N GLY A 22 -10.44 57.57 10.80
CA GLY A 22 -10.60 56.59 9.72
C GLY A 22 -9.27 56.07 9.17
N ASN A 23 -8.25 56.93 9.05
CA ASN A 23 -6.91 56.51 8.66
C ASN A 23 -6.24 55.65 9.73
N ASP A 24 -6.40 55.99 11.01
CA ASP A 24 -5.85 55.19 12.11
C ASP A 24 -6.47 53.77 12.13
N ASP A 25 -7.79 53.65 11.89
CA ASP A 25 -8.45 52.35 11.72
C ASP A 25 -7.92 51.59 10.50
N LEU A 26 -7.78 52.27 9.35
CA LEU A 26 -7.24 51.66 8.14
C LEU A 26 -5.79 51.21 8.32
N ALA A 27 -4.98 51.98 9.05
CA ALA A 27 -3.60 51.63 9.42
C ALA A 27 -3.59 50.33 10.24
N GLY A 28 -4.37 50.28 11.32
CA GLY A 28 -4.46 49.11 12.19
C GLY A 28 -4.93 47.85 11.44
N ARG A 29 -5.90 47.99 10.54
CA ARG A 29 -6.36 46.89 9.67
C ARG A 29 -5.29 46.45 8.67
N THR A 30 -4.53 47.39 8.11
CA THR A 30 -3.45 47.10 7.15
C THR A 30 -2.30 46.35 7.85
N GLU A 31 -1.92 46.74 9.06
CA GLU A 31 -0.92 46.01 9.86
C GLU A 31 -1.39 44.60 10.23
N ALA A 32 -2.65 44.46 10.67
CA ALA A 32 -3.23 43.15 10.98
C ALA A 32 -3.30 42.23 9.74
N GLN A 33 -3.61 42.81 8.57
CA GLN A 33 -3.61 42.09 7.30
C GLN A 33 -2.21 41.66 6.88
N ALA A 34 -1.19 42.52 7.04
CA ALA A 34 0.20 42.17 6.79
C ALA A 34 0.63 40.98 7.66
N SER A 35 0.36 41.04 8.96
CA SER A 35 0.68 39.96 9.89
C SER A 35 -0.02 38.64 9.52
N SER A 36 -1.31 38.70 9.15
CA SER A 36 -2.07 37.52 8.74
C SER A 36 -1.53 36.92 7.44
N THR A 37 -1.12 37.76 6.50
CA THR A 37 -0.56 37.33 5.20
C THR A 37 0.77 36.61 5.40
N THR A 38 1.63 37.11 6.29
CA THR A 38 2.89 36.43 6.67
C THR A 38 2.62 35.06 7.29
N GLU A 39 1.71 34.95 8.27
CA GLU A 39 1.39 33.67 8.90
C GLU A 39 0.84 32.65 7.88
N ILE A 40 -0.06 33.07 6.98
CA ILE A 40 -0.59 32.19 5.93
C ILE A 40 0.52 31.77 4.97
N THR A 41 1.46 32.66 4.65
CA THR A 41 2.60 32.36 3.78
C THR A 41 3.50 31.28 4.40
N GLU A 42 3.82 31.41 5.69
CA GLU A 42 4.61 30.44 6.44
C GLU A 42 3.92 29.06 6.46
N ARG A 43 2.64 29.02 6.85
CA ARG A 43 1.85 27.77 6.86
C ARG A 43 1.70 27.13 5.49
N THR A 44 1.57 27.94 4.43
CA THR A 44 1.54 27.45 3.04
C THR A 44 2.89 26.85 2.64
N GLY A 45 4.00 27.43 3.11
CA GLY A 45 5.34 26.88 2.95
C GLY A 45 5.52 25.51 3.62
N GLU A 46 5.08 25.37 4.87
CA GLU A 46 5.10 24.09 5.60
C GLU A 46 4.22 23.03 4.91
N LEU A 47 3.03 23.42 4.44
CA LEU A 47 2.13 22.54 3.72
C LEU A 47 2.74 22.07 2.39
N ARG A 48 3.43 22.96 1.67
CA ARG A 48 4.16 22.61 0.45
C ARG A 48 5.26 21.58 0.71
N GLN A 49 6.02 21.74 1.81
CA GLN A 49 7.01 20.74 2.19
C GLN A 49 6.35 19.39 2.50
N SER A 50 5.23 19.40 3.23
CA SER A 50 4.50 18.17 3.55
C SER A 50 3.98 17.45 2.31
N VAL A 51 3.52 18.19 1.29
CA VAL A 51 3.08 17.61 0.00
C VAL A 51 4.27 17.05 -0.79
N PHE A 52 5.43 17.71 -0.74
CA PHE A 52 6.67 17.20 -1.34
C PHE A 52 7.10 15.88 -0.69
N ASP A 53 7.13 15.82 0.63
CA ASP A 53 7.49 14.62 1.38
C ASP A 53 6.50 13.47 1.06
N ALA A 54 5.20 13.76 1.05
CA ALA A 54 4.17 12.79 0.64
C ALA A 54 4.38 12.28 -0.80
N THR A 55 4.86 13.12 -1.72
CA THR A 55 5.17 12.70 -3.09
C THR A 55 6.38 11.74 -3.10
N SER A 56 7.43 12.06 -2.35
CA SER A 56 8.58 11.17 -2.19
C SER A 56 8.18 9.81 -1.60
N ASP A 57 7.38 9.82 -0.53
CA ASP A 57 6.87 8.61 0.13
C ASP A 57 6.03 7.76 -0.84
N THR A 58 5.21 8.39 -1.69
CA THR A 58 4.45 7.65 -2.70
C THR A 58 5.36 6.95 -3.72
N LEU A 59 6.43 7.61 -4.20
CA LEU A 59 7.36 6.98 -5.13
C LEU A 59 8.08 5.79 -4.50
N GLU A 60 8.44 5.88 -3.22
CA GLU A 60 9.04 4.75 -2.51
C GLU A 60 8.04 3.60 -2.33
N ALA A 61 6.78 3.92 -1.99
CA ALA A 61 5.70 2.96 -1.88
C ALA A 61 5.40 2.24 -3.20
N GLU A 62 5.44 2.95 -4.35
CA GLU A 62 5.30 2.33 -5.68
C GLU A 62 6.40 1.29 -5.92
N ARG A 63 7.66 1.62 -5.60
CA ARG A 63 8.78 0.68 -5.73
C ARG A 63 8.61 -0.56 -4.84
N TYR A 64 8.14 -0.39 -3.60
CA TYR A 64 7.85 -1.53 -2.72
C TYR A 64 6.70 -2.38 -3.23
N ALA A 65 5.64 -1.77 -3.75
CA ALA A 65 4.50 -2.50 -4.33
C ALA A 65 4.94 -3.30 -5.57
N GLU A 66 5.76 -2.73 -6.44
CA GLU A 66 6.31 -3.43 -7.61
C GLU A 66 7.18 -4.64 -7.21
N SER A 67 8.08 -4.44 -6.25
CA SER A 67 8.92 -5.51 -5.71
C SER A 67 8.09 -6.63 -5.06
N ALA A 68 7.08 -6.27 -4.26
CA ALA A 68 6.18 -7.21 -3.62
C ALA A 68 5.35 -8.00 -4.65
N ASN A 69 4.89 -7.34 -5.72
CA ASN A 69 4.17 -8.00 -6.81
C ASN A 69 5.08 -8.99 -7.56
N GLY A 70 6.35 -8.61 -7.79
CA GLY A 70 7.37 -9.52 -8.33
C GLY A 70 7.59 -10.75 -7.45
N ALA A 71 7.72 -10.56 -6.13
CA ALA A 71 7.87 -11.66 -5.18
C ALA A 71 6.62 -12.57 -5.12
N ALA A 72 5.42 -11.99 -5.18
CA ALA A 72 4.17 -12.76 -5.22
C ALA A 72 4.07 -13.62 -6.49
N LYS A 73 4.50 -13.08 -7.65
CA LYS A 73 4.55 -13.82 -8.91
C LYS A 73 5.53 -15.00 -8.83
N GLN A 74 6.76 -14.76 -8.35
CA GLN A 74 7.74 -15.82 -8.13
C GLN A 74 7.24 -16.88 -7.14
N GLY A 75 6.55 -16.46 -6.08
CA GLY A 75 5.92 -17.37 -5.13
C GLY A 75 4.83 -18.24 -5.76
N THR A 76 4.07 -17.68 -6.71
CA THR A 76 3.05 -18.43 -7.47
C THR A 76 3.71 -19.48 -8.36
N GLU A 77 4.72 -19.11 -9.13
CA GLU A 77 5.49 -20.02 -9.99
C GLU A 77 6.13 -21.17 -9.18
N ALA A 78 6.70 -20.87 -8.00
CA ALA A 78 7.27 -21.87 -7.12
C ALA A 78 6.21 -22.85 -6.58
N VAL A 79 5.02 -22.35 -6.23
CA VAL A 79 3.91 -23.19 -5.76
C VAL A 79 3.38 -24.09 -6.88
N GLU A 80 3.25 -23.57 -8.11
CA GLU A 80 2.87 -24.35 -9.29
C GLU A 80 3.85 -25.51 -9.53
N ALA A 81 5.16 -25.25 -9.46
CA ALA A 81 6.19 -26.30 -9.58
C ALA A 81 6.07 -27.38 -8.48
N VAL A 82 5.72 -26.99 -7.25
CA VAL A 82 5.48 -27.96 -6.16
C VAL A 82 4.23 -28.81 -6.45
N VAL A 83 3.16 -28.22 -6.98
CA VAL A 83 1.94 -28.96 -7.36
C VAL A 83 2.24 -29.99 -8.46
N GLU A 84 3.03 -29.60 -9.46
CA GLU A 84 3.48 -30.50 -10.53
C GLU A 84 4.30 -31.68 -9.95
N CYS A 85 5.29 -31.38 -9.11
CA CYS A 85 6.10 -32.41 -8.44
C CYS A 85 5.24 -33.37 -7.58
N MET A 86 4.24 -32.87 -6.86
CA MET A 86 3.32 -33.71 -6.08
C MET A 86 2.47 -34.61 -7.00
N THR A 87 2.09 -34.11 -8.18
CA THR A 87 1.36 -34.88 -9.18
C THR A 87 2.21 -36.03 -9.72
N ASP A 88 3.48 -35.78 -10.03
CA ASP A 88 4.44 -36.79 -10.48
C ASP A 88 4.69 -37.86 -9.41
N ILE A 89 4.81 -37.45 -8.14
CA ILE A 89 4.96 -38.38 -7.01
C ILE A 89 3.72 -39.30 -6.91
N VAL A 90 2.51 -38.76 -7.07
CA VAL A 90 1.28 -39.57 -7.06
C VAL A 90 1.26 -40.56 -8.22
N GLN A 91 1.65 -40.14 -9.42
CA GLN A 91 1.72 -41.04 -10.58
C GLN A 91 2.76 -42.15 -10.37
N GLY A 92 3.96 -41.81 -9.90
CA GLY A 92 5.02 -42.77 -9.60
C GLY A 92 4.60 -43.78 -8.53
N ALA A 93 3.97 -43.31 -7.46
CA ALA A 93 3.46 -44.19 -6.39
C ALA A 93 2.38 -45.16 -6.88
N ARG A 94 1.48 -44.72 -7.78
CA ARG A 94 0.48 -45.61 -8.41
C ARG A 94 1.15 -46.69 -9.25
N ALA A 95 2.11 -46.32 -10.10
CA ALA A 95 2.87 -47.27 -10.90
C ALA A 95 3.62 -48.29 -10.03
N MET A 96 4.22 -47.85 -8.91
CA MET A 96 4.83 -48.76 -7.93
C MET A 96 3.82 -49.72 -7.32
N SER A 97 2.60 -49.25 -6.99
CA SER A 97 1.53 -50.10 -6.46
C SER A 97 1.11 -51.19 -7.45
N ASP A 98 1.03 -50.87 -8.74
CA ASP A 98 0.72 -51.82 -9.81
C ASP A 98 1.82 -52.88 -9.97
N VAL A 99 3.09 -52.47 -9.90
CA VAL A 99 4.25 -53.39 -9.90
C VAL A 99 4.20 -54.31 -8.68
N MET A 100 3.92 -53.78 -7.49
CA MET A 100 3.75 -54.60 -6.28
C MET A 100 2.61 -55.61 -6.43
N SER A 101 1.48 -55.22 -7.01
CA SER A 101 0.36 -56.13 -7.29
C SER A 101 0.77 -57.26 -8.24
N THR A 102 1.61 -56.97 -9.23
CA THR A 102 2.14 -57.97 -10.17
C THR A 102 3.08 -58.95 -9.46
N ILE A 103 3.98 -58.45 -8.60
CA ILE A 103 4.89 -59.29 -7.80
C ILE A 103 4.11 -60.20 -6.85
N GLU A 104 3.06 -59.70 -6.21
CA GLU A 104 2.20 -60.51 -5.34
C GLU A 104 1.52 -61.64 -6.11
N SER A 105 1.04 -61.37 -7.34
CA SER A 105 0.49 -62.39 -8.23
C SER A 105 1.53 -63.45 -8.62
N ILE A 106 2.77 -63.04 -8.93
CA ILE A 106 3.86 -63.97 -9.25
C ILE A 106 4.19 -64.85 -8.01
N ALA A 107 4.29 -64.25 -6.83
CA ALA A 107 4.54 -64.98 -5.59
C ALA A 107 3.43 -66.01 -5.31
N ALA A 108 2.16 -65.66 -5.56
CA ALA A 108 1.04 -66.58 -5.45
C ALA A 108 1.14 -67.75 -6.45
N GLN A 109 1.56 -67.49 -7.70
CA GLN A 109 1.79 -68.54 -8.70
C GLN A 109 2.94 -69.47 -8.29
N ILE A 110 4.07 -68.92 -7.79
CA ILE A 110 5.20 -69.72 -7.28
C ILE A 110 4.75 -70.59 -6.11
N ASN A 111 3.95 -70.04 -5.20
CA ASN A 111 3.41 -70.78 -4.06
C ASN A 111 2.52 -71.97 -4.51
N LEU A 112 1.70 -71.79 -5.54
CA LEU A 112 0.89 -72.86 -6.14
C LEU A 112 1.76 -73.91 -6.86
N LEU A 113 2.78 -73.49 -7.60
CA LEU A 113 3.74 -74.40 -8.25
C LEU A 113 4.50 -75.24 -7.22
N ALA A 114 4.97 -74.62 -6.15
CA ALA A 114 5.66 -75.29 -5.05
C ALA A 114 4.74 -76.29 -4.32
N LEU A 115 3.48 -75.93 -4.12
CA LEU A 115 2.48 -76.84 -3.55
C LEU A 115 2.28 -78.08 -4.45
N ASN A 116 2.12 -77.89 -5.76
CA ASN A 116 1.98 -79.00 -6.70
C ASN A 116 3.22 -79.90 -6.70
N ALA A 117 4.43 -79.31 -6.66
CA ALA A 117 5.67 -80.06 -6.58
C ALA A 117 5.80 -80.87 -5.28
N ALA A 118 5.37 -80.31 -4.14
CA ALA A 118 5.34 -81.02 -2.86
C ALA A 118 4.38 -82.21 -2.88
N VAL A 119 3.22 -82.08 -3.53
CA VAL A 119 2.25 -83.17 -3.72
C VAL A 119 2.84 -84.29 -4.58
N GLU A 120 3.48 -83.95 -5.71
CA GLU A 120 4.06 -84.96 -6.59
C GLU A 120 5.29 -85.64 -5.97
N ALA A 121 6.09 -84.90 -5.19
CA ALA A 121 7.19 -85.46 -4.41
C ALA A 121 6.69 -86.45 -3.33
N ALA A 122 5.58 -86.16 -2.67
CA ALA A 122 4.95 -87.09 -1.74
C ALA A 122 4.44 -88.35 -2.45
N ARG A 123 3.95 -88.22 -3.69
CA ARG A 123 3.48 -89.32 -4.52
C ARG A 123 4.60 -90.27 -4.95
N ALA A 124 5.82 -89.76 -5.13
CA ALA A 124 7.01 -90.53 -5.48
C ALA A 124 7.66 -91.28 -4.28
N GLY A 125 7.15 -91.10 -3.06
CA GLY A 125 7.63 -91.80 -1.86
C GLY A 125 9.09 -91.46 -1.50
N GLU A 126 9.90 -92.47 -1.17
CA GLU A 126 11.30 -92.27 -0.75
C GLU A 126 12.16 -91.58 -1.82
N GLN A 127 11.88 -91.79 -3.11
CA GLN A 127 12.61 -91.17 -4.23
C GLN A 127 12.33 -89.66 -4.35
N GLY A 128 11.21 -89.19 -3.77
CA GLY A 128 10.79 -87.79 -3.81
C GLY A 128 11.25 -86.94 -2.62
N ARG A 129 11.89 -87.50 -1.59
CA ARG A 129 12.23 -86.77 -0.35
C ARG A 129 13.06 -85.52 -0.60
N GLY A 130 14.05 -85.58 -1.49
CA GLY A 130 14.87 -84.41 -1.85
C GLY A 130 14.04 -83.29 -2.51
N PHE A 131 13.13 -83.64 -3.42
CA PHE A 131 12.23 -82.69 -4.07
C PHE A 131 11.22 -82.08 -3.11
N ALA A 132 10.71 -82.84 -2.14
CA ALA A 132 9.78 -82.34 -1.13
C ALA A 132 10.40 -81.23 -0.26
N VAL A 133 11.68 -81.35 0.10
CA VAL A 133 12.39 -80.31 0.86
C VAL A 133 12.53 -79.03 0.04
N VAL A 134 12.95 -79.15 -1.23
CA VAL A 134 13.07 -78.00 -2.13
C VAL A 134 11.72 -77.32 -2.34
N ALA A 135 10.65 -78.09 -2.56
CA ALA A 135 9.30 -77.55 -2.74
C ALA A 135 8.82 -76.76 -1.50
N ASN A 136 9.08 -77.26 -0.30
CA ASN A 136 8.74 -76.54 0.94
C ASN A 136 9.54 -75.24 1.10
N GLU A 137 10.84 -75.25 0.75
CA GLU A 137 11.68 -74.05 0.82
C GLU A 137 11.21 -72.98 -0.18
N VAL A 138 10.88 -73.38 -1.42
CA VAL A 138 10.30 -72.48 -2.43
C VAL A 138 8.97 -71.90 -1.95
N ARG A 139 8.14 -72.71 -1.29
CA ARG A 139 6.86 -72.27 -0.71
C ARG A 139 7.07 -71.23 0.40
N SER A 140 8.03 -71.49 1.29
CA SER A 140 8.42 -70.55 2.35
C SER A 140 8.88 -69.21 1.76
N LEU A 141 9.74 -69.26 0.73
CA LEU A 141 10.23 -68.07 0.03
C LEU A 141 9.10 -67.28 -0.63
N ALA A 142 8.14 -67.95 -1.28
CA ALA A 142 6.99 -67.30 -1.89
C ALA A 142 6.12 -66.54 -0.85
N ASN A 143 5.89 -67.13 0.33
CA ASN A 143 5.17 -66.46 1.42
C ASN A 143 5.94 -65.25 1.96
N ARG A 144 7.27 -65.35 2.09
CA ARG A 144 8.13 -64.22 2.50
C ARG A 144 8.07 -63.07 1.49
N VAL A 145 8.06 -63.38 0.19
CA VAL A 145 7.87 -62.36 -0.86
C VAL A 145 6.51 -61.68 -0.70
N LYS A 146 5.42 -62.43 -0.54
CA LYS A 146 4.08 -61.87 -0.33
C LYS A 146 4.02 -60.90 0.86
N GLU A 147 4.58 -61.30 2.00
CA GLU A 147 4.62 -60.46 3.20
C GLU A 147 5.42 -59.16 2.97
N ALA A 148 6.58 -59.27 2.32
CA ALA A 148 7.40 -58.12 1.96
C ALA A 148 6.68 -57.16 1.01
N THR A 149 6.01 -57.69 -0.03
CA THR A 149 5.23 -56.91 -0.99
C THR A 149 4.07 -56.18 -0.32
N SER A 150 3.34 -56.84 0.59
CA SER A 150 2.27 -56.21 1.36
C SER A 150 2.78 -55.05 2.23
N LYS A 151 3.94 -55.25 2.89
CA LYS A 151 4.58 -54.20 3.68
C LYS A 151 5.00 -53.00 2.83
N ILE A 152 5.55 -53.22 1.64
CA ILE A 152 5.92 -52.14 0.70
C ILE A 152 4.66 -51.40 0.23
N LYS A 153 3.58 -52.12 -0.09
CA LYS A 153 2.31 -51.51 -0.49
C LYS A 153 1.75 -50.57 0.59
N GLY A 154 1.80 -50.99 1.86
CA GLY A 154 1.41 -50.12 2.98
C GLY A 154 2.27 -48.84 3.09
N LEU A 155 3.57 -48.90 2.79
CA LEU A 155 4.45 -47.72 2.75
C LEU A 155 4.11 -46.79 1.57
N ILE A 156 3.73 -47.35 0.43
CA ILE A 156 3.27 -46.59 -0.75
C ILE A 156 1.97 -45.86 -0.42
N ASP A 157 0.98 -46.56 0.14
CA ASP A 157 -0.32 -45.98 0.53
C ASP A 157 -0.15 -44.86 1.57
N GLY A 158 0.72 -45.06 2.57
CA GLY A 158 1.05 -44.04 3.55
C GLY A 158 1.77 -42.82 2.95
N SER A 159 2.59 -43.01 1.92
CA SER A 159 3.22 -41.92 1.18
C SER A 159 2.20 -41.15 0.33
N LEU A 160 1.30 -41.85 -0.37
CA LEU A 160 0.19 -41.23 -1.12
C LEU A 160 -0.70 -40.37 -0.22
N ALA A 161 -1.08 -40.88 0.96
CA ALA A 161 -1.88 -40.12 1.93
C ALA A 161 -1.18 -38.82 2.37
N ARG A 162 0.14 -38.87 2.62
CA ARG A 162 0.94 -37.69 2.97
C ARG A 162 1.05 -36.70 1.82
N THR A 163 1.28 -37.18 0.59
CA THR A 163 1.32 -36.34 -0.62
C THR A 163 -0.02 -35.64 -0.86
N HIS A 164 -1.16 -36.33 -0.69
CA HIS A 164 -2.48 -35.73 -0.80
C HIS A 164 -2.77 -34.69 0.29
N ALA A 165 -2.27 -34.89 1.52
CA ALA A 165 -2.34 -33.87 2.56
C ALA A 165 -1.48 -32.65 2.20
N GLY A 166 -0.26 -32.89 1.69
CA GLY A 166 0.65 -31.84 1.23
C GLY A 166 0.05 -30.99 0.10
N SER A 167 -0.53 -31.63 -0.92
CA SER A 167 -1.19 -30.95 -2.03
C SER A 167 -2.30 -29.99 -1.56
N ARG A 168 -3.13 -30.39 -0.58
CA ARG A 168 -4.16 -29.50 0.00
C ARG A 168 -3.57 -28.28 0.70
N THR A 169 -2.45 -28.44 1.39
CA THR A 169 -1.74 -27.33 2.05
C THR A 169 -1.14 -26.38 1.01
N VAL A 170 -0.55 -26.92 -0.05
CA VAL A 170 0.03 -26.15 -1.16
C VAL A 170 -1.07 -25.37 -1.91
N ASP A 171 -2.22 -25.98 -2.18
CA ASP A 171 -3.38 -25.28 -2.78
C ASP A 171 -3.85 -24.10 -1.92
N GLN A 172 -3.82 -24.26 -0.59
CA GLN A 172 -4.17 -23.17 0.33
C GLN A 172 -3.12 -22.06 0.29
N ALA A 173 -1.83 -22.40 0.20
CA ALA A 173 -0.75 -21.44 0.02
C ALA A 173 -0.92 -20.68 -1.32
N ALA A 174 -1.21 -21.38 -2.42
CA ALA A 174 -1.47 -20.81 -3.74
C ALA A 174 -2.57 -19.73 -3.68
N ARG A 175 -3.72 -20.07 -3.08
CA ARG A 175 -4.84 -19.12 -2.89
C ARG A 175 -4.45 -17.91 -2.04
N SER A 176 -3.57 -18.11 -1.06
CA SER A 176 -3.16 -17.04 -0.15
C SER A 176 -2.19 -16.06 -0.85
N ILE A 177 -1.28 -16.58 -1.67
CA ILE A 177 -0.39 -15.77 -2.52
C ILE A 177 -1.19 -14.99 -3.57
N ALA A 178 -2.17 -15.62 -4.21
CA ALA A 178 -3.05 -14.93 -5.16
C ALA A 178 -3.78 -13.74 -4.51
N LYS A 179 -4.34 -13.94 -3.32
CA LYS A 179 -4.98 -12.85 -2.54
C LYS A 179 -3.99 -11.76 -2.13
N LEU A 180 -2.75 -12.11 -1.81
CA LEU A 180 -1.69 -11.12 -1.55
C LEU A 180 -1.41 -10.28 -2.81
N GLY A 181 -1.33 -10.90 -3.98
CA GLY A 181 -1.17 -10.19 -5.26
C GLY A 181 -2.31 -9.20 -5.55
N GLU A 182 -3.56 -9.60 -5.30
CA GLU A 182 -4.72 -8.70 -5.41
C GLU A 182 -4.62 -7.52 -4.44
N ALA A 183 -4.24 -7.78 -3.18
CA ALA A 183 -4.08 -6.74 -2.17
C ALA A 183 -2.95 -5.75 -2.52
N ILE A 184 -1.81 -6.25 -3.01
CA ILE A 184 -0.69 -5.40 -3.46
C ILE A 184 -1.12 -4.53 -4.65
N SER A 185 -1.89 -5.09 -5.59
CA SER A 185 -2.43 -4.34 -6.73
C SER A 185 -3.40 -3.23 -6.28
N ALA A 186 -4.20 -3.48 -5.25
CA ALA A 186 -5.06 -2.44 -4.67
C ALA A 186 -4.25 -1.33 -3.98
N VAL A 187 -3.13 -1.67 -3.33
CA VAL A 187 -2.21 -0.69 -2.75
C VAL A 187 -1.58 0.17 -3.84
N ASP A 188 -1.08 -0.42 -4.93
CA ASP A 188 -0.53 0.33 -6.08
C ASP A 188 -1.55 1.35 -6.62
N ALA A 189 -2.81 0.94 -6.79
CA ALA A 189 -3.87 1.83 -7.24
C ALA A 189 -4.13 3.02 -6.28
N ILE A 190 -4.06 2.78 -4.96
CA ILE A 190 -4.19 3.83 -3.95
C ILE A 190 -3.00 4.79 -4.01
N VAL A 191 -1.78 4.27 -4.10
CA VAL A 191 -0.56 5.08 -4.16
C VAL A 191 -0.56 5.99 -5.39
N ARG A 192 -0.94 5.47 -6.57
CA ARG A 192 -1.11 6.28 -7.78
C ARG A 192 -2.11 7.41 -7.60
N LYS A 193 -3.22 7.14 -6.88
CA LYS A 193 -4.23 8.16 -6.58
C LYS A 193 -3.70 9.23 -5.62
N ILE A 194 -2.86 8.85 -4.65
CA ILE A 194 -2.21 9.80 -3.75
C ILE A 194 -1.23 10.67 -4.55
N SER A 195 -0.35 10.07 -5.36
CA SER A 195 0.60 10.80 -6.22
C SER A 195 -0.10 11.83 -7.13
N SER A 196 -1.19 11.43 -7.80
CA SER A 196 -2.00 12.35 -8.61
C SER A 196 -2.61 13.50 -7.78
N ARG A 197 -3.08 13.21 -6.57
CA ARG A 197 -3.62 14.24 -5.66
C ARG A 197 -2.54 15.18 -5.13
N SER A 198 -1.36 14.66 -4.79
CA SER A 198 -0.23 15.47 -4.35
C SER A 198 0.19 16.45 -5.43
N GLN A 199 0.23 16.02 -6.70
CA GLN A 199 0.52 16.91 -7.83
C GLN A 199 -0.53 18.03 -7.97
N LEU A 200 -1.81 17.72 -7.81
CA LEU A 200 -2.87 18.73 -7.80
C LEU A 200 -2.74 19.70 -6.63
N GLN A 201 -2.35 19.21 -5.45
CA GLN A 201 -2.10 20.05 -4.27
C GLN A 201 -0.92 20.98 -4.48
N CYS A 202 0.20 20.52 -5.07
CA CYS A 202 1.33 21.39 -5.42
C CYS A 202 0.87 22.57 -6.29
N ASN A 203 0.12 22.29 -7.37
CA ASN A 203 -0.37 23.33 -8.25
C ASN A 203 -1.30 24.32 -7.52
N ALA A 204 -2.18 23.82 -6.65
CA ALA A 204 -3.07 24.66 -5.85
C ALA A 204 -2.29 25.55 -4.85
N LEU A 205 -1.21 25.03 -4.27
CA LEU A 205 -0.33 25.79 -3.38
C LEU A 205 0.44 26.89 -4.14
N ASP A 206 0.86 26.63 -5.37
CA ASP A 206 1.48 27.65 -6.22
C ASP A 206 0.49 28.78 -6.54
N ASP A 207 -0.78 28.46 -6.80
CA ASP A 207 -1.83 29.46 -7.02
C ASP A 207 -2.14 30.28 -5.76
N ILE A 208 -2.18 29.63 -4.58
CA ILE A 208 -2.31 30.33 -3.29
C ILE A 208 -1.12 31.26 -3.07
N HIS A 209 0.10 30.81 -3.35
CA HIS A 209 1.31 31.62 -3.19
C HIS A 209 1.28 32.87 -4.08
N ARG A 210 0.82 32.74 -5.33
CA ARG A 210 0.61 33.88 -6.24
C ARG A 210 -0.45 34.84 -5.71
N ALA A 211 -1.57 34.32 -5.20
CA ALA A 211 -2.63 35.15 -4.64
C ALA A 211 -2.16 35.95 -3.40
N LEU A 212 -1.34 35.33 -2.53
CA LEU A 212 -0.73 36.01 -1.39
C LEU A 212 0.19 37.15 -1.82
N GLY A 213 0.94 36.99 -2.90
CA GLY A 213 1.75 38.08 -3.47
C GLY A 213 0.90 39.30 -3.88
N GLY A 214 -0.29 39.09 -4.45
CA GLY A 214 -1.22 40.17 -4.77
C GLY A 214 -1.83 40.83 -3.51
N ILE A 215 -2.09 40.06 -2.46
CA ILE A 215 -2.54 40.61 -1.17
C ILE A 215 -1.44 41.45 -0.52
N ASP A 216 -0.18 41.00 -0.57
CA ASP A 216 0.96 41.76 -0.06
C ASP A 216 1.11 43.10 -0.80
N GLU A 217 1.01 43.09 -2.14
CA GLU A 217 1.05 44.32 -2.95
C GLU A 217 -0.07 45.29 -2.56
N MET A 218 -1.32 44.82 -2.43
CA MET A 218 -2.44 45.66 -1.98
C MET A 218 -2.23 46.18 -0.55
N THR A 219 -1.61 45.39 0.33
CA THR A 219 -1.33 45.79 1.71
C THR A 219 -0.29 46.91 1.74
N GLN A 220 0.77 46.82 0.92
CA GLN A 220 1.76 47.88 0.75
C GLN A 220 1.14 49.15 0.14
N GLN A 221 0.26 49.01 -0.85
CA GLN A 221 -0.47 50.15 -1.43
C GLN A 221 -1.37 50.84 -0.38
N ASN A 222 -2.09 50.06 0.45
CA ASN A 222 -2.89 50.61 1.54
C ASN A 222 -2.05 51.36 2.56
N ALA A 223 -0.88 50.82 2.93
CA ALA A 223 0.04 51.50 3.85
C ALA A 223 0.51 52.86 3.29
N ALA A 224 0.88 52.89 2.00
CA ALA A 224 1.25 54.15 1.33
C ALA A 224 0.07 55.14 1.24
N LEU A 225 -1.14 54.66 0.97
CA LEU A 225 -2.36 55.47 0.93
C LEU A 225 -2.70 56.05 2.32
N VAL A 226 -2.56 55.27 3.38
CA VAL A 226 -2.74 55.72 4.76
C VAL A 226 -1.74 56.84 5.09
N GLU A 227 -0.46 56.67 4.75
CA GLU A 227 0.56 57.69 4.99
C GLU A 227 0.26 58.99 4.25
N GLN A 228 -0.08 58.89 2.95
CA GLN A 228 -0.47 60.05 2.13
C GLN A 228 -1.73 60.74 2.64
N SER A 229 -2.75 59.96 2.99
CA SER A 229 -4.02 60.46 3.51
C SER A 229 -3.83 61.14 4.87
N SER A 230 -2.98 60.61 5.74
CA SER A 230 -2.70 61.18 7.06
C SER A 230 -1.95 62.50 6.94
N ALA A 231 -0.98 62.59 6.02
CA ALA A 231 -0.30 63.84 5.70
C ALA A 231 -1.26 64.91 5.13
N ALA A 232 -2.16 64.52 4.21
CA ALA A 232 -3.16 65.43 3.64
C ALA A 232 -4.14 65.92 4.71
N THR A 233 -4.64 65.01 5.56
CA THR A 233 -5.54 65.29 6.69
C THR A 233 -4.88 66.26 7.69
N ALA A 234 -3.62 66.02 8.06
CA ALA A 234 -2.86 66.93 8.92
C ALA A 234 -2.68 68.34 8.31
N SER A 235 -2.44 68.42 7.00
CA SER A 235 -2.34 69.70 6.28
C SER A 235 -3.65 70.47 6.28
N ILE A 236 -4.78 69.79 6.00
CA ILE A 236 -6.13 70.38 6.04
C ILE A 236 -6.47 70.87 7.46
N ALA A 237 -6.15 70.07 8.49
CA ALA A 237 -6.38 70.45 9.89
C ALA A 237 -5.59 71.71 10.26
N SER A 238 -4.33 71.81 9.82
CA SER A 238 -3.48 72.98 10.01
C SER A 238 -4.07 74.22 9.33
N GLN A 239 -4.52 74.09 8.07
CA GLN A 239 -5.17 75.17 7.32
C GLN A 239 -6.49 75.62 7.96
N ALA A 240 -7.31 74.68 8.45
CA ALA A 240 -8.54 74.98 9.19
C ALA A 240 -8.24 75.84 10.43
N ARG A 241 -7.21 75.46 11.18
CA ARG A 241 -6.78 76.16 12.39
C ARG A 241 -6.24 77.56 12.09
N GLN A 242 -5.47 77.72 11.01
CA GLN A 242 -4.99 79.03 10.56
C GLN A 242 -6.15 79.94 10.15
N LEU A 243 -7.15 79.42 9.43
CA LEU A 243 -8.35 80.19 9.05
C LEU A 243 -9.17 80.59 10.28
N GLU A 244 -9.33 79.69 11.26
CA GLU A 244 -10.02 80.00 12.52
C GLU A 244 -9.32 81.13 13.29
N LEU A 245 -7.99 81.07 13.42
CA LEU A 245 -7.19 82.14 14.03
C LEU A 245 -7.31 83.46 13.27
N THR A 246 -7.31 83.42 11.94
CA THR A 246 -7.44 84.62 11.10
C THR A 246 -8.82 85.26 11.27
N LEU A 247 -9.90 84.46 11.29
CA LEU A 247 -11.26 84.93 11.51
C LEU A 247 -11.46 85.51 12.91
N ALA A 248 -10.71 85.05 13.91
CA ALA A 248 -10.78 85.58 15.27
C ALA A 248 -10.28 87.03 15.39
N VAL A 249 -9.42 87.49 14.46
CA VAL A 249 -8.94 88.88 14.38
C VAL A 249 -10.02 89.81 13.82
N PHE A 250 -10.89 89.32 12.93
CA PHE A 250 -11.97 90.08 12.29
C PHE A 250 -13.26 90.13 13.12
N ARG A 251 -13.15 90.08 14.46
CA ARG A 251 -14.29 90.18 15.38
C ARG A 251 -15.10 91.47 15.19
#